data_AF-A0A9D8BLB8-F1
#
_entry.id   AF-A0A9D8BLB8-F1
#
_cell.length_a   1.000
_cell.length_b   1.000
_cell.length_c   1.000
_cell.angle_alpha   90.00
_cell.angle_beta   90.00
_cell.angle_gamma   90.00
#
_symmetry.space_group_name_H-M   'P 1'
#
loop_
_entity.id
_entity.type
_entity.pdbx_description
1 polymer ?
#
loop_
_entity_poly.entity_id
_entity_poly.type
_entity_poly.pdbx_seq_one_letter_code
_entity_poly.pdbx_strand_id
1 'polypeptide(L)'
;MDWKVFLATFSAIFFAELADKTQLVGIGMTAKSGKPLVVWLGSVAAYIVVTAITVLIGATLGKFIKPEMIRYASAFLFVIIGVLIFVGKI
;
A
#
# COMPACT_ATOMS: atom_id res chain seq x y z
N MET A 1 21.37 14.48 -3.84
CA MET A 1 20.55 13.47 -3.14
C MET A 1 21.16 13.23 -1.79
N ASP A 2 20.45 13.51 -0.70
CA ASP A 2 20.89 13.11 0.64
C ASP A 2 20.85 11.59 0.75
N TRP A 3 22.01 10.94 0.61
CA TRP A 3 22.14 9.48 0.67
C TRP A 3 21.60 8.90 1.97
N LYS A 4 21.69 9.67 3.07
CA LYS A 4 21.11 9.34 4.37
C LYS A 4 19.58 9.23 4.31
N VAL A 5 18.92 10.18 3.65
CA VAL A 5 17.44 10.19 3.51
C VAL A 5 16.98 9.07 2.59
N PHE A 6 17.72 8.81 1.51
CA PHE A 6 17.44 7.70 0.61
C PHE A 6 17.50 6.36 1.35
N LEU A 7 18.61 6.07 2.04
CA LEU A 7 18.77 4.83 2.79
C LEU A 7 17.74 4.70 3.90
N ALA A 8 17.48 5.76 4.68
CA ALA A 8 16.49 5.73 5.74
C ALA A 8 15.08 5.42 5.20
N THR A 9 14.66 6.09 4.13
CA THR A 9 13.35 5.89 3.52
C THR A 9 13.23 4.51 2.87
N PHE A 10 14.27 4.09 2.13
CA PHE A 10 14.31 2.78 1.49
C PHE A 10 14.22 1.66 2.53
N SER A 11 15.05 1.70 3.58
CA SER A 11 15.04 0.69 4.63
C SER A 11 13.70 0.66 5.36
N ALA A 12 13.13 1.82 5.71
CA ALA A 12 11.85 1.89 6.40
C ALA A 12 10.72 1.23 5.58
N ILE A 13 10.61 1.59 4.28
CA ILE A 13 9.59 1.03 3.40
C ILE A 13 9.87 -0.45 3.12
N PHE A 14 11.13 -0.81 2.87
CA PHE A 14 11.51 -2.19 2.57
C PHE A 14 11.14 -3.15 3.71
N PHE A 15 11.46 -2.80 4.96
CA PHE A 15 11.07 -3.62 6.11
C PHE A 15 9.56 -3.59 6.37
N ALA A 16 8.87 -2.47 6.12
CA ALA A 16 7.42 -2.39 6.25
C ALA A 16 6.70 -3.30 5.23
N GLU A 17 7.22 -3.39 4.00
CA GLU A 17 6.61 -4.16 2.90
C GLU A 17 7.02 -5.64 2.89
N LEU A 18 8.20 -6.00 3.43
CA LEU A 18 8.75 -7.37 3.41
C LEU A 18 7.88 -8.44 4.09
N ALA A 19 7.02 -8.05 5.02
CA ALA A 19 6.20 -8.97 5.80
C ALA A 19 4.71 -8.86 5.45
N ASP A 20 4.37 -8.38 4.24
CA ASP A 20 2.98 -8.16 3.87
C ASP A 20 2.31 -9.41 3.26
N LYS A 21 1.01 -9.54 3.53
CA LYS A 21 0.14 -10.62 3.05
C LYS A 21 0.11 -10.69 1.52
N THR A 22 0.31 -9.57 0.84
CA THR A 22 0.39 -9.52 -0.63
C THR A 22 1.53 -10.39 -1.18
N GLN A 23 2.68 -10.44 -0.50
CA GLN A 23 3.82 -11.27 -0.92
C GLN A 23 3.51 -12.76 -0.78
N LEU A 24 2.87 -13.17 0.32
CA LEU A 24 2.43 -14.55 0.54
C LEU A 24 1.41 -14.99 -0.53
N VAL A 25 0.49 -14.10 -0.92
CA VAL A 25 -0.47 -14.35 -2.00
C VAL A 25 0.27 -14.53 -3.35
N GLY A 26 1.26 -13.68 -3.65
CA GLY A 26 2.07 -13.79 -4.86
C GLY A 26 2.84 -15.12 -4.95
N ILE A 27 3.46 -15.53 -3.85
CA ILE A 27 4.16 -16.82 -3.75
C ILE A 27 3.16 -17.98 -3.92
N GLY A 28 2.01 -17.93 -3.24
CA GLY A 28 0.97 -18.94 -3.35
C GLY A 28 0.38 -19.08 -4.75
N MET A 29 0.11 -17.96 -5.43
CA MET A 29 -0.36 -17.96 -6.82
C MET A 29 0.70 -18.50 -7.77
N THR A 30 1.97 -18.17 -7.54
CA THR A 30 3.08 -18.69 -8.34
C THR A 30 3.24 -20.20 -8.13
N ALA A 31 3.18 -20.68 -6.88
CA ALA A 31 3.26 -22.09 -6.56
C ALA A 31 2.09 -22.90 -7.18
N LYS A 32 0.89 -22.33 -7.23
CA LYS A 32 -0.29 -22.98 -7.82
C LYS A 32 -0.27 -22.99 -9.35
N SER A 33 0.17 -21.90 -9.98
CA SER A 33 0.11 -21.74 -11.44
C SER A 33 1.35 -22.27 -12.16
N GLY A 34 2.48 -22.41 -11.46
CA GLY A 34 3.77 -22.76 -12.04
C GLY A 34 4.34 -21.70 -13.00
N LYS A 35 3.74 -20.51 -13.07
CA LYS A 35 4.05 -19.45 -14.05
C LYS A 35 4.43 -18.14 -13.35
N PRO A 36 5.65 -18.03 -12.79
CA PRO A 36 6.07 -16.86 -12.01
C PRO A 36 5.97 -15.54 -12.79
N LEU A 37 6.36 -15.55 -14.07
CA LEU A 37 6.31 -14.34 -14.91
C LEU A 37 4.89 -13.82 -15.13
N VAL A 38 3.90 -14.71 -15.25
CA VAL A 38 2.50 -14.32 -15.47
C VAL A 38 1.91 -13.72 -14.20
N VAL A 39 2.19 -14.32 -13.04
CA VAL A 39 1.75 -13.81 -11.73
C VAL A 39 2.39 -12.45 -11.45
N TRP A 40 3.68 -12.31 -11.76
CA TRP A 40 4.39 -11.04 -11.62
C TRP A 40 3.80 -9.95 -12.52
N LEU A 41 3.62 -10.22 -13.81
CA LEU A 41 3.00 -9.27 -14.75
C LEU A 41 1.57 -8.89 -14.33
N GLY A 42 0.78 -9.86 -13.89
CA GLY A 42 -0.57 -9.62 -13.39
C GLY A 42 -0.58 -8.72 -12.14
N SER A 43 0.35 -8.96 -11.20
CA SER A 43 0.47 -8.16 -9.98
C SER A 43 0.92 -6.73 -10.28
N VAL A 44 1.89 -6.56 -11.19
CA VAL A 44 2.35 -5.24 -11.66
C VAL A 44 1.22 -4.49 -12.36
N ALA A 45 0.50 -5.15 -13.28
CA ALA A 45 -0.63 -4.54 -13.98
C ALA A 45 -1.74 -4.12 -13.00
N ALA A 46 -2.09 -4.98 -12.04
CA ALA A 46 -3.06 -4.66 -11.01
C ALA A 46 -2.63 -3.46 -10.17
N TYR A 47 -1.36 -3.42 -9.75
CA TYR A 47 -0.81 -2.30 -8.97
C TYR A 47 -0.85 -0.98 -9.74
N ILE A 48 -0.50 -1.00 -11.03
CA ILE A 48 -0.59 0.18 -11.91
C ILE A 48 -2.04 0.67 -12.00
N VAL A 49 -2.99 -0.23 -12.22
CA VAL A 49 -4.42 0.11 -12.34
C VAL A 49 -4.95 0.71 -11.03
N VAL A 50 -4.69 0.06 -9.90
CA VAL A 50 -5.11 0.56 -8.58
C VAL A 50 -4.49 1.93 -8.30
N THR A 51 -3.21 2.11 -8.58
CA THR A 51 -2.51 3.38 -8.39
C THR A 51 -3.09 4.47 -9.29
N ALA A 52 -3.35 4.16 -10.56
CA ALA A 52 -3.94 5.12 -11.50
C ALA A 52 -5.32 5.58 -11.03
N ILE A 53 -6.18 4.64 -10.60
CA ILE A 53 -7.50 4.95 -10.04
C ILE A 53 -7.35 5.82 -8.79
N THR A 54 -6.44 5.45 -7.88
CA THR A 54 -6.19 6.17 -6.63
C THR A 54 -5.74 7.60 -6.88
N VAL A 55 -4.83 7.81 -7.83
CA VAL A 55 -4.33 9.14 -8.20
C VAL A 55 -5.43 9.98 -8.86
N LEU A 56 -6.23 9.41 -9.77
CA LEU A 56 -7.34 10.12 -10.40
C LEU A 56 -8.39 10.59 -9.38
N ILE A 57 -8.77 9.68 -8.47
CA ILE A 57 -9.72 9.97 -7.40
C ILE A 57 -9.12 11.00 -6.43
N GLY A 58 -7.89 10.79 -5.96
CA GLY A 58 -7.21 11.68 -5.03
C GLY A 58 -6.99 13.08 -5.59
N ALA A 59 -6.60 13.20 -6.86
CA ALA A 59 -6.42 14.49 -7.53
C ALA A 59 -7.75 15.22 -7.76
N THR A 60 -8.84 14.50 -8.00
CA THR A 60 -10.17 15.10 -8.16
C THR A 60 -10.72 15.56 -6.81
N LEU A 61 -10.68 14.70 -5.78
CA LEU A 61 -11.14 15.04 -4.43
C LEU A 61 -10.30 16.16 -3.80
N GLY A 62 -9.00 16.19 -4.04
CA GLY A 62 -8.10 17.23 -3.52
C GLY A 62 -8.42 18.64 -4.02
N LYS A 63 -9.18 18.80 -5.12
CA LYS A 63 -9.66 20.11 -5.59
C LYS A 63 -10.84 20.64 -4.76
N PHE A 64 -11.60 19.76 -4.14
CA PHE A 64 -12.81 20.10 -3.38
C PHE A 64 -12.60 19.99 -1.87
N ILE A 65 -11.62 19.19 -1.43
CA ILE A 65 -11.36 18.88 -0.03
C ILE A 65 -10.05 19.53 0.42
N LYS A 66 -10.12 20.33 1.49
CA LYS A 66 -8.93 20.93 2.11
C LYS A 66 -7.96 19.82 2.57
N PRO A 67 -6.63 19.97 2.34
CA PRO A 67 -5.63 18.97 2.75
C PRO A 67 -5.70 18.59 4.23
N GLU A 68 -6.08 19.54 5.09
CA GLU A 68 -6.23 19.33 6.54
C GLU A 68 -7.32 18.29 6.86
N MET A 69 -8.45 18.31 6.14
CA MET A 69 -9.52 17.34 6.37
C MET A 69 -9.09 15.93 5.98
N ILE A 70 -8.34 15.79 4.89
CA ILE A 70 -7.77 14.49 4.48
C ILE A 70 -6.81 13.98 5.57
N ARG A 71 -5.95 14.86 6.11
CA ARG A 71 -5.02 14.49 7.17
C ARG A 71 -5.73 14.01 8.43
N TYR A 72 -6.73 14.76 8.92
CA TYR A 72 -7.47 14.37 10.12
C TYR A 72 -8.30 13.11 9.91
N ALA A 73 -8.93 12.96 8.74
CA ALA A 73 -9.68 11.76 8.39
C ALA A 73 -8.78 10.52 8.37
N SER A 74 -7.62 10.59 7.71
CA SER A 74 -6.65 9.50 7.68
C SER A 74 -6.13 9.16 9.07
N ALA A 75 -5.77 10.17 9.89
CA ALA A 75 -5.32 9.94 11.25
C ALA A 75 -6.39 9.23 12.10
N PHE A 76 -7.64 9.66 12.02
CA PHE A 76 -8.76 9.04 12.72
C PHE A 76 -8.99 7.59 12.26
N LEU A 77 -8.93 7.34 10.95
CA LEU A 77 -9.08 6.01 10.37
C LEU A 77 -7.97 5.06 10.87
N PHE A 78 -6.72 5.53 10.90
CA PHE A 78 -5.58 4.78 11.42
C PHE A 78 -5.75 4.43 12.90
N VAL A 79 -6.24 5.37 13.72
CA VAL A 79 -6.52 5.10 15.14
C VAL A 79 -7.62 4.05 15.29
N ILE A 80 -8.71 4.15 14.54
CA ILE A 80 -9.79 3.15 14.56
C ILE A 80 -9.25 1.77 14.20
N ILE A 81 -8.53 1.65 13.09
CA ILE A 81 -7.96 0.38 12.65
C ILE A 81 -7.01 -0.18 13.71
N GLY A 82 -6.14 0.66 14.28
CA GLY A 82 -5.23 0.27 15.36
C GLY A 82 -5.98 -0.27 16.59
N VAL A 83 -7.06 0.39 17.01
CA VAL A 83 -7.90 -0.07 18.13
C VAL A 83 -8.61 -1.38 17.79
N LEU A 84 -9.14 -1.53 16.57
CA LEU A 84 -9.80 -2.77 16.15
C LEU A 84 -8.85 -3.97 16.14
N ILE A 85 -7.61 -3.76 15.68
CA ILE A 85 -6.53 -4.76 15.73
C ILE A 85 -6.17 -5.07 17.19
N PHE A 86 -6.04 -4.05 18.04
CA PHE A 86 -5.69 -4.24 19.46
C PHE A 86 -6.75 -5.05 20.23
N VAL A 87 -8.03 -4.87 19.90
CA VAL A 87 -9.15 -5.64 20.47
C VAL A 87 -9.30 -7.03 19.82
N GLY A 88 -8.52 -7.34 18.78
CA GLY A 88 -8.56 -8.62 18.08
C GLY A 88 -9.84 -8.82 17.27
N LYS A 89 -10.52 -7.74 16.89
CA LYS A 89 -11.70 -7.79 16.01
C LYS A 89 -11.34 -7.93 14.54
N ILE A 90 -10.08 -7.67 14.19
CA ILE A 90 -9.41 -7.84 12.88
C ILE A 90 -8.00 -8.37 13.18
#